data_AF-A0A7K9X998-F1
#
_entry.id   AF-A0A7K9X998-F1
#
_cell.length_a   1.000
_cell.length_b   1.000
_cell.length_c   1.000
_cell.angle_alpha   90.00
_cell.angle_beta   90.00
_cell.angle_gamma   90.00
#
_symmetry.space_group_name_H-M   'P 1'
#
loop_
_entity.id
_entity.type
_entity.pdbx_description
1 polymer ?
#
loop_
_entity_poly.entity_id
_entity_poly.type
_entity_poly.pdbx_seq_one_letter_code
_entity_poly.pdbx_strand_id
1 'polypeptide(L)'
;AQTDQDFKVEQPQHQLVVTPGQTLTLKCTTSDNSSISGPVKWLKGWGPGNETIYDQTGSFPRVTRAVSGSGADFTIHIRDVRPEDAGTYYCVKFRKSMHGDEVFRHGKGTVVSLHDSALVPSMVAAAVVLFLLLLGLFIALCMCRRKRRGKAESQGVAGPAAVGSFLPTPLQCCAGTTGSPSKILDAETSREVLPSQQSSKEDNDIHYADLHPLPVAPRHGRSPDAACSEYASIAVAAK
;
A
#
# COMPACT_ATOMS: atom_id res chain seq x y z
N ALA A 1 14.71 15.46 48.54
CA ALA A 1 14.75 14.60 47.33
C ALA A 1 13.35 14.05 47.08
N GLN A 2 12.47 14.85 46.46
CA GLN A 2 11.10 14.42 46.14
C GLN A 2 10.46 15.39 45.14
N THR A 3 10.86 15.36 43.87
CA THR A 3 10.26 16.19 42.81
C THR A 3 10.10 15.45 41.48
N ASP A 4 10.56 14.20 41.35
CA ASP A 4 10.42 13.40 40.13
C ASP A 4 8.99 12.85 39.92
N GLN A 5 8.17 12.73 40.98
CA GLN A 5 6.83 12.15 40.87
C GLN A 5 5.80 13.08 40.22
N ASP A 6 5.93 14.39 40.38
CA ASP A 6 4.93 15.37 39.91
C ASP A 6 5.14 15.85 38.47
N PHE A 7 6.23 15.46 37.82
CA PHE A 7 6.44 15.84 36.42
C PHE A 7 5.39 15.16 35.53
N LYS A 8 4.67 15.95 34.72
CA LYS A 8 3.61 15.47 33.85
C LYS A 8 3.89 15.84 32.40
N VAL A 9 3.57 14.92 31.50
CA VAL A 9 3.50 15.16 30.05
C VAL A 9 2.03 15.06 29.66
N GLU A 10 1.47 16.16 29.17
CA GLU A 10 0.09 16.25 28.75
C GLU A 10 0.01 16.21 27.22
N GLN A 11 -0.60 15.14 26.71
CA GLN A 11 -1.01 15.01 25.32
C GLN A 11 -2.54 14.94 25.30
N PRO A 12 -3.24 16.07 25.06
CA PRO A 12 -4.69 16.13 25.18
C PRO A 12 -5.43 15.44 24.02
N GLN A 13 -4.77 15.27 22.88
CA GLN A 13 -5.36 14.66 21.69
C GLN A 13 -5.18 13.15 21.72
N HIS A 14 -6.28 12.40 21.82
CA HIS A 14 -6.24 10.93 21.71
C HIS A 14 -6.21 10.47 20.25
N GLN A 15 -7.02 11.10 19.40
CA GLN A 15 -7.13 10.77 17.99
C GLN A 15 -7.29 12.04 17.14
N LEU A 16 -6.68 12.04 15.96
CA LEU A 16 -6.79 13.10 14.97
C LEU A 16 -7.01 12.49 13.60
N VAL A 17 -7.95 13.07 12.85
CA VAL A 17 -8.16 12.76 11.43
C VAL A 17 -7.73 13.98 10.64
N VAL A 18 -6.81 13.82 9.69
CA VAL A 18 -6.26 14.93 8.90
C VAL A 18 -6.31 14.58 7.41
N THR A 19 -6.65 15.55 6.56
CA THR A 19 -6.62 15.34 5.11
C THR A 19 -5.18 15.44 4.59
N PRO A 20 -4.75 14.57 3.67
CA PRO A 20 -3.44 14.69 3.03
C PRO A 20 -3.19 16.10 2.46
N GLY A 21 -1.96 16.58 2.54
CA GLY A 21 -1.53 17.93 2.14
C GLY A 21 -1.82 19.03 3.17
N GLN A 22 -2.66 18.79 4.18
CA GLN A 22 -2.90 19.75 5.25
C GLN A 22 -1.76 19.76 6.29
N THR A 23 -1.91 20.59 7.33
CA THR A 23 -0.97 20.65 8.46
C THR A 23 -1.56 19.92 9.67
N LEU A 24 -0.85 18.92 10.16
CA LEU A 24 -1.16 18.22 11.40
C LEU A 24 -0.59 18.99 12.60
N THR A 25 -1.41 19.20 13.62
CA THR A 25 -0.98 19.83 14.88
C THR A 25 -1.01 18.81 16.01
N LEU A 26 0.16 18.48 16.56
CA LEU A 26 0.33 17.57 17.69
C LEU A 26 0.64 18.39 18.95
N LYS A 27 -0.29 18.39 19.90
CA LYS A 27 -0.20 19.16 21.15
C LYS A 27 0.50 18.37 22.23
N CYS A 28 1.49 19.01 22.85
CA CYS A 28 2.15 18.48 24.04
C CYS A 28 2.54 19.62 24.95
N THR A 29 2.20 19.52 26.23
CA THR A 29 2.71 20.42 27.27
C THR A 29 3.32 19.58 28.39
N THR A 30 4.34 20.11 29.05
CA THR A 30 4.96 19.49 30.20
C THR A 30 4.90 20.43 31.39
N SER A 31 4.76 19.87 32.60
CA SER A 31 4.97 20.64 33.82
C SER A 31 6.37 21.26 33.83
N ASP A 32 6.49 22.49 34.29
CA ASP A 32 7.74 23.21 34.44
C ASP A 32 8.58 22.64 35.58
N ASN A 33 9.43 21.65 35.26
CA ASN A 33 10.42 21.17 36.22
C ASN A 33 11.81 21.21 35.61
N SER A 34 12.55 22.27 35.94
CA SER A 34 13.95 22.47 35.55
C SER A 34 14.91 21.44 36.16
N SER A 35 14.46 20.62 37.11
CA SER A 35 15.30 19.63 37.78
C SER A 35 15.59 18.39 36.93
N ILE A 36 14.74 18.09 35.94
CA ILE A 36 14.90 16.92 35.06
C ILE A 36 15.62 17.36 33.78
N SER A 37 16.94 17.17 33.76
CA SER A 37 17.77 17.41 32.58
C SER A 37 17.46 16.39 31.48
N GLY A 38 17.38 16.85 30.23
CA GLY A 38 17.18 16.02 29.05
C GLY A 38 16.13 16.61 28.09
N PRO A 39 16.15 16.21 26.81
CA PRO A 39 15.26 16.77 25.80
C PRO A 39 13.83 16.25 25.93
N VAL A 40 12.91 16.95 25.28
CA VAL A 40 11.59 16.42 24.91
C VAL A 40 11.58 16.21 23.40
N LYS A 41 11.20 15.00 22.98
CA LYS A 41 11.14 14.61 21.56
C LYS A 41 9.74 14.14 21.21
N TRP A 42 9.39 14.27 19.93
CA TRP A 42 8.23 13.57 19.37
C TRP A 42 8.68 12.31 18.67
N LEU A 43 8.11 11.18 19.07
CA LEU A 43 8.39 9.87 18.49
C LEU A 43 7.13 9.33 17.83
N LYS A 44 7.27 8.70 16.67
CA LYS A 44 6.20 7.94 16.02
C LYS A 44 6.43 6.46 16.25
N GLY A 45 5.37 5.76 16.66
CA GLY A 45 5.46 4.37 17.09
C GLY A 45 6.13 4.23 18.47
N TRP A 46 6.32 2.98 18.88
CA TRP A 46 6.94 2.64 20.17
C TRP A 46 7.88 1.45 20.00
N GLY A 47 8.91 1.38 20.86
CA GLY A 47 9.90 0.30 20.83
C GLY A 47 11.03 0.53 19.81
N PRO A 48 11.77 -0.52 19.42
CA PRO A 48 13.02 -0.43 18.64
C PRO A 48 12.88 0.17 17.23
N GLY A 49 11.66 0.22 16.69
CA GLY A 49 11.37 0.77 15.36
C GLY A 49 10.70 2.15 15.41
N ASN A 50 10.80 2.87 16.53
CA ASN A 50 10.24 4.21 16.62
C ASN A 50 11.03 5.21 15.78
N GLU A 51 10.32 6.16 15.18
CA GLU A 51 10.92 7.22 14.38
C GLU A 51 10.92 8.52 15.17
N THR A 52 12.03 9.26 15.16
CA THR A 52 12.07 10.61 15.73
C THR A 52 11.48 11.59 14.73
N ILE A 53 10.34 12.17 15.08
CA ILE A 53 9.60 13.14 14.26
C ILE A 53 10.07 14.56 14.53
N TYR A 54 10.50 14.82 15.77
CA TYR A 54 11.04 16.11 16.15
C TYR A 54 12.00 15.98 17.34
N ASP A 55 13.12 16.67 17.24
CA ASP A 55 14.13 16.89 18.28
C ASP A 55 14.65 18.34 18.13
N GLN A 56 15.01 18.99 19.23
CA GLN A 56 15.53 20.36 19.24
C GLN A 56 16.88 20.49 18.52
N THR A 57 17.68 19.43 18.50
CA THR A 57 19.03 19.42 17.91
C THR A 57 19.06 18.93 16.46
N GLY A 58 17.95 18.39 15.94
CA GLY A 58 17.87 17.81 14.60
C GLY A 58 17.31 18.77 13.55
N SER A 59 17.34 18.31 12.30
CA SER A 59 16.74 19.02 11.17
C SER A 59 15.49 18.28 10.68
N PHE A 60 14.34 18.94 10.78
CA PHE A 60 13.04 18.39 10.41
C PHE A 60 12.30 19.37 9.49
N PRO A 61 12.56 19.35 8.17
CA PRO A 61 12.09 20.40 7.25
C PRO A 61 10.58 20.59 7.21
N ARG A 62 9.80 19.54 7.50
CA ARG A 62 8.33 19.57 7.55
C ARG A 62 7.76 19.90 8.93
N VAL A 63 8.60 19.95 9.96
CA VAL A 63 8.15 20.04 11.35
C VAL A 63 8.62 21.34 11.98
N THR A 64 7.69 22.06 12.61
CA THR A 64 7.98 23.32 13.31
C THR A 64 7.35 23.33 14.69
N ARG A 65 7.92 24.10 15.62
CA ARG A 65 7.33 24.30 16.95
C ARG A 65 6.25 25.37 16.88
N ALA A 66 5.14 25.15 17.58
CA ALA A 66 4.10 26.18 17.72
C ALA A 66 4.63 27.39 18.50
N VAL A 67 5.41 27.13 19.55
CA VAL A 67 6.08 28.16 20.36
C VAL A 67 7.57 27.84 20.38
N SER A 68 8.34 28.52 19.54
CA SER A 68 9.79 28.38 19.46
C SER A 68 10.46 28.68 20.79
N GLY A 69 11.40 27.84 21.21
CA GLY A 69 12.18 28.04 22.45
C GLY A 69 11.40 27.83 23.76
N SER A 70 10.10 27.48 23.71
CA SER A 70 9.34 27.17 24.93
C SER A 70 9.89 25.92 25.61
N GLY A 71 10.15 26.04 26.91
CA GLY A 71 10.58 24.93 27.78
C GLY A 71 9.43 24.09 28.35
N ALA A 72 8.17 24.47 28.10
CA ALA A 72 6.99 23.80 28.66
C ALA A 72 5.96 23.39 27.59
N ASP A 73 5.74 24.18 26.55
CA ASP A 73 4.82 23.83 25.47
C ASP A 73 5.61 23.22 24.32
N PHE A 74 5.54 21.91 24.12
CA PHE A 74 6.20 21.10 23.09
C PHE A 74 5.34 20.81 21.84
N THR A 75 4.28 21.58 21.62
CA THR A 75 3.42 21.46 20.43
C THR A 75 4.21 21.63 19.12
N ILE A 76 3.94 20.75 18.15
CA ILE A 76 4.54 20.79 16.81
C ILE A 76 3.48 20.82 15.71
N HIS A 77 3.87 21.37 14.56
CA HIS A 77 3.12 21.35 13.31
C HIS A 77 3.90 20.54 12.27
N ILE A 78 3.25 19.54 11.67
CA ILE A 78 3.77 18.76 10.53
C ILE A 78 3.03 19.23 9.28
N ARG A 79 3.72 19.94 8.39
CA ARG A 79 3.15 20.45 7.13
C ARG A 79 3.18 19.38 6.04
N ASP A 80 2.34 19.54 5.03
CA ASP A 80 2.27 18.62 3.88
C ASP A 80 2.14 17.17 4.37
N VAL A 81 1.03 16.88 5.06
CA VAL A 81 0.75 15.56 5.64
C VAL A 81 0.60 14.52 4.54
N ARG A 82 1.26 13.38 4.68
CA ARG A 82 1.32 12.29 3.69
C ARG A 82 0.75 10.99 4.26
N PRO A 83 0.46 9.99 3.40
CA PRO A 83 0.08 8.64 3.84
C PRO A 83 1.00 8.08 4.92
N GLU A 84 2.31 8.33 4.80
CA GLU A 84 3.31 7.85 5.73
C GLU A 84 3.26 8.56 7.08
N ASP A 85 2.56 9.68 7.24
CA ASP A 85 2.41 10.36 8.52
C ASP A 85 1.29 9.75 9.39
N ALA A 86 0.49 8.81 8.86
CA ALA A 86 -0.46 8.06 9.67
C ALA A 86 0.27 7.19 10.72
N GLY A 87 -0.25 7.17 11.95
CA GLY A 87 0.32 6.38 13.05
C GLY A 87 0.15 7.04 14.42
N THR A 88 0.76 6.44 15.44
CA THR A 88 0.66 6.94 16.83
C THR A 88 1.88 7.74 17.21
N TYR A 89 1.67 8.95 17.72
CA TYR A 89 2.72 9.90 18.10
C TYR A 89 2.77 10.09 19.61
N TYR A 90 3.97 10.01 20.18
CA TYR A 90 4.23 10.18 21.59
C TYR A 90 5.14 11.38 21.82
N CYS A 91 4.74 12.24 22.74
CA CYS A 91 5.61 13.27 23.29
C CYS A 91 6.37 12.66 24.46
N VAL A 92 7.69 12.64 24.37
CA VAL A 92 8.54 11.87 25.29
C VAL A 92 9.57 12.80 25.93
N LYS A 93 9.54 12.88 27.25
CA LYS A 93 10.59 13.48 28.07
C LYS A 93 11.66 12.44 28.33
N PHE A 94 12.89 12.81 28.01
CA PHE A 94 14.07 12.02 28.35
C PHE A 94 14.77 12.61 29.58
N ARG A 95 15.42 11.73 30.33
CA ARG A 95 16.40 12.09 31.35
C ARG A 95 17.79 11.84 30.79
N LYS A 96 18.68 12.82 30.93
CA LYS A 96 20.07 12.67 30.50
C LYS A 96 20.81 11.79 31.51
N SER A 97 21.46 10.72 31.04
CA SER A 97 22.29 9.83 31.85
C SER A 97 23.72 9.74 31.28
N MET A 98 24.63 9.10 32.04
CA MET A 98 26.00 8.84 31.57
C MET A 98 26.07 7.90 30.37
N HIS A 99 25.06 7.05 30.21
CA HIS A 99 24.99 6.04 29.13
C HIS A 99 24.11 6.50 27.96
N GLY A 100 23.66 7.76 27.97
CA GLY A 100 22.76 8.34 26.95
C GLY A 100 21.44 8.82 27.55
N ASP A 101 20.55 9.29 26.67
CA ASP A 101 19.21 9.74 27.06
C ASP A 101 18.30 8.53 27.33
N GLU A 102 17.72 8.46 28.52
CA GLU A 102 16.74 7.43 28.91
C GLU A 102 15.33 8.00 28.91
N VAL A 103 14.33 7.20 28.54
CA VAL A 103 12.92 7.64 28.59
C VAL A 103 12.53 7.83 30.05
N PHE A 104 12.20 9.07 30.43
CA PHE A 104 11.73 9.39 31.78
C PHE A 104 10.20 9.30 31.88
N ARG A 105 9.50 9.92 30.92
CA ARG A 105 8.05 9.92 30.86
C ARG A 105 7.58 10.20 29.45
N HIS A 106 6.40 9.71 29.10
CA HIS A 106 5.73 10.05 27.85
C HIS A 106 4.26 10.39 28.11
N GLY A 107 3.65 11.11 27.19
CA GLY A 107 2.20 11.28 27.18
C GLY A 107 1.49 10.02 26.68
N LYS A 108 0.16 10.05 26.66
CA LYS A 108 -0.67 8.89 26.35
C LYS A 108 -0.62 8.44 24.88
N GLY A 109 -0.04 9.25 24.00
CA GLY A 109 -0.04 9.04 22.56
C GLY A 109 -1.24 9.67 21.86
N THR A 110 -1.04 10.03 20.60
CA THR A 110 -2.05 10.58 19.69
C THR A 110 -2.10 9.75 18.43
N VAL A 111 -3.23 9.10 18.15
CA VAL A 111 -3.45 8.31 16.93
C VAL A 111 -3.83 9.25 15.80
N VAL A 112 -3.03 9.29 14.75
CA VAL A 112 -3.30 10.08 13.55
C VAL A 112 -3.74 9.14 12.43
N SER A 113 -4.94 9.38 11.92
CA SER A 113 -5.45 8.75 10.69
C SER A 113 -5.70 9.82 9.63
N LEU A 114 -5.77 9.37 8.37
CA LEU A 114 -6.00 10.27 7.25
C LEU A 114 -7.44 10.22 6.79
N HIS A 115 -7.95 11.36 6.36
CA HIS A 115 -9.23 11.44 5.69
C HIS A 115 -9.07 10.96 4.24
N ASP A 116 -9.55 9.76 3.94
CA ASP A 116 -9.61 9.28 2.57
C ASP A 116 -10.76 9.98 1.84
N SER A 117 -10.43 11.03 1.11
CA SER A 117 -11.33 11.59 0.09
C SER A 117 -11.39 10.64 -1.10
N ALA A 118 -12.05 9.49 -0.93
CA ALA A 118 -12.30 8.57 -2.01
C ALA A 118 -13.17 9.26 -3.05
N LEU A 119 -12.62 9.62 -4.21
CA LEU A 119 -13.39 9.97 -5.41
C LEU A 119 -14.11 8.75 -6.01
N VAL A 120 -13.84 7.57 -5.45
CA VAL A 120 -14.37 6.26 -5.88
C VAL A 120 -15.90 6.23 -5.97
N PRO A 121 -16.70 6.75 -5.01
CA PRO A 121 -18.15 6.76 -5.13
C PRO A 121 -18.62 7.62 -6.31
N SER A 122 -17.92 8.72 -6.60
CA SER A 122 -18.25 9.64 -7.69
C SER A 122 -17.94 9.01 -9.06
N MET A 123 -16.79 8.34 -9.19
CA MET A 123 -16.42 7.63 -10.41
C MET A 123 -17.31 6.42 -10.67
N VAL A 124 -17.67 5.66 -9.63
CA VAL A 124 -18.58 4.52 -9.74
C VAL A 124 -19.98 4.98 -10.17
N ALA A 125 -20.51 6.04 -9.56
CA ALA A 125 -21.80 6.60 -9.96
C ALA A 125 -21.80 7.08 -11.43
N ALA A 126 -20.75 7.79 -11.85
CA ALA A 126 -20.61 8.23 -13.24
C ALA A 126 -20.53 7.05 -14.23
N ALA A 127 -19.78 6.00 -13.88
CA ALA A 127 -19.67 4.79 -14.69
C ALA A 127 -21.01 4.06 -14.83
N VAL A 128 -21.79 3.94 -13.75
CA VAL A 128 -23.13 3.32 -13.77
C VAL A 128 -24.09 4.11 -14.66
N VAL A 129 -24.11 5.44 -14.54
CA VAL A 129 -24.95 6.31 -15.38
C VAL A 129 -24.58 6.16 -16.85
N LEU A 130 -23.28 6.18 -17.18
CA LEU A 130 -22.80 6.00 -18.54
C LEU A 130 -23.21 4.63 -19.11
N PHE A 131 -23.09 3.57 -18.32
CA PHE A 131 -23.48 2.22 -18.71
C PHE A 131 -24.99 2.11 -19.03
N LEU A 132 -25.84 2.72 -18.21
CA LEU A 132 -27.29 2.75 -18.43
C LEU A 132 -27.67 3.53 -19.70
N LEU A 133 -26.98 4.64 -20.00
CA LEU A 133 -27.19 5.41 -21.23
C LEU A 133 -26.81 4.61 -22.47
N LEU A 134 -25.68 3.89 -22.44
CA LEU A 134 -25.22 3.04 -23.54
C LEU A 134 -26.18 1.86 -23.78
N LEU A 135 -26.67 1.23 -22.72
CA LEU A 135 -27.70 0.18 -22.80
C LEU A 135 -29.00 0.72 -23.42
N GLY A 136 -29.48 1.88 -22.96
CA GLY A 136 -30.67 2.51 -23.50
C GLY A 136 -30.54 2.83 -24.99
N LEU A 137 -29.40 3.38 -25.41
CA LEU A 137 -29.10 3.64 -26.82
C LEU A 137 -29.07 2.35 -27.65
N PHE A 138 -28.42 1.30 -27.15
CA PHE A 138 -28.36 0.00 -27.82
C PHE A 138 -29.76 -0.59 -28.03
N ILE A 139 -30.61 -0.58 -26.99
CA ILE A 139 -31.99 -1.04 -27.08
C ILE A 139 -32.78 -0.21 -28.09
N ALA A 140 -32.65 1.12 -28.06
CA ALA A 140 -33.31 2.00 -29.01
C ALA A 140 -32.87 1.73 -30.46
N LEU A 141 -31.57 1.51 -30.69
CA LEU A 141 -31.03 1.13 -32.01
C LEU A 141 -31.56 -0.23 -32.45
N CYS A 142 -31.60 -1.23 -31.57
CA CYS A 142 -32.17 -2.56 -31.84
C CYS A 142 -33.66 -2.47 -32.21
N MET A 143 -34.45 -1.69 -31.46
CA MET A 143 -35.87 -1.48 -31.74
C MET A 143 -36.09 -0.70 -33.04
N CYS A 144 -35.26 0.33 -33.32
CA CYS A 144 -35.26 1.05 -34.58
C CYS A 144 -34.96 0.14 -35.77
N ARG A 145 -33.97 -0.75 -35.64
CA ARG A 145 -33.61 -1.73 -36.67
C ARG A 145 -34.72 -2.76 -36.89
N ARG A 146 -35.31 -3.29 -35.82
CA ARG A 146 -36.47 -4.22 -35.89
C ARG A 146 -37.67 -3.57 -36.58
N LYS A 147 -37.99 -2.31 -36.25
CA LYS A 147 -39.11 -1.57 -36.87
C LYS A 147 -38.88 -1.30 -38.36
N ARG A 148 -37.65 -0.98 -38.78
CA ARG A 148 -37.33 -0.81 -40.21
C ARG A 148 -37.41 -2.14 -40.97
N ARG A 149 -36.99 -3.25 -40.36
CA ARG A 149 -37.06 -4.59 -40.98
C ARG A 149 -38.51 -5.05 -41.17
N GLY A 150 -39.38 -4.82 -40.18
CA GLY A 150 -40.80 -5.13 -40.29
C GLY A 150 -41.58 -4.26 -41.28
N LYS A 151 -41.03 -3.11 -41.71
CA LYS A 151 -41.65 -2.25 -42.74
C LYS A 151 -41.27 -2.66 -44.18
N ALA A 152 -40.20 -3.45 -44.35
CA ALA A 152 -39.80 -4.00 -45.65
C ALA A 152 -40.58 -5.26 -46.06
N GLU A 153 -41.21 -5.98 -45.12
CA GLU A 153 -42.03 -7.17 -45.42
C GLU A 153 -43.52 -6.88 -45.62
N SER A 154 -44.02 -5.67 -45.30
CA SER A 154 -45.46 -5.34 -45.38
C SER A 154 -45.89 -4.68 -46.71
N GLN A 155 -44.97 -4.45 -47.66
CA GLN A 155 -45.30 -3.96 -49.01
C GLN A 155 -44.92 -5.00 -50.07
N GLY A 156 -45.57 -6.17 -50.01
CA GLY A 156 -45.66 -7.14 -51.10
C GLY A 156 -47.08 -7.17 -51.64
N VAL A 157 -47.24 -6.72 -52.88
CA VAL A 157 -48.48 -6.45 -53.62
C VAL A 157 -49.27 -7.73 -53.95
N ALA A 158 -50.61 -7.64 -53.84
CA ALA A 158 -51.58 -8.60 -54.37
C ALA A 158 -51.70 -8.49 -55.90
N GLY A 159 -51.49 -9.59 -56.64
CA GLY A 159 -52.52 -10.32 -57.42
C GLY A 159 -52.15 -10.43 -58.92
N PRO A 160 -52.77 -11.28 -59.77
CA PRO A 160 -53.84 -12.26 -59.52
C PRO A 160 -53.55 -13.70 -60.03
N ALA A 161 -54.55 -14.57 -59.89
CA ALA A 161 -54.57 -16.01 -60.10
C ALA A 161 -54.45 -16.50 -61.56
N ALA A 162 -53.86 -17.69 -61.73
CA ALA A 162 -54.19 -18.62 -62.82
C ALA A 162 -53.97 -20.08 -62.39
N VAL A 163 -55.10 -20.78 -62.23
CA VAL A 163 -55.43 -22.18 -62.50
C VAL A 163 -54.29 -23.19 -62.69
N GLY A 164 -54.33 -24.31 -61.96
CA GLY A 164 -53.57 -25.51 -62.28
C GLY A 164 -53.63 -26.58 -61.20
N SER A 165 -54.53 -27.53 -61.38
CA SER A 165 -55.02 -28.50 -60.40
C SER A 165 -54.09 -29.69 -60.08
N PHE A 166 -54.42 -30.34 -58.95
CA PHE A 166 -54.24 -31.75 -58.55
C PHE A 166 -53.04 -32.16 -57.65
N LEU A 167 -53.46 -32.64 -56.47
CA LEU A 167 -52.82 -33.33 -55.34
C LEU A 167 -52.31 -34.77 -55.71
N PRO A 168 -51.79 -35.61 -54.79
CA PRO A 168 -50.74 -35.43 -53.76
C PRO A 168 -49.80 -36.68 -53.57
N THR A 169 -48.57 -36.50 -53.01
CA THR A 169 -47.73 -37.40 -52.12
C THR A 169 -47.58 -38.94 -52.36
N PRO A 170 -46.62 -39.71 -51.74
CA PRO A 170 -45.49 -39.38 -50.85
C PRO A 170 -44.15 -40.17 -51.09
N LEU A 171 -43.12 -39.80 -50.31
CA LEU A 171 -42.09 -40.63 -49.62
C LEU A 171 -41.24 -41.73 -50.31
N GLN A 172 -39.92 -41.56 -50.09
CA GLN A 172 -38.89 -42.54 -49.64
C GLN A 172 -38.13 -43.47 -50.61
N CYS A 173 -36.82 -43.17 -50.68
CA CYS A 173 -35.64 -44.03 -50.52
C CYS A 173 -35.54 -45.41 -51.22
N CYS A 174 -34.45 -45.63 -51.97
CA CYS A 174 -33.25 -46.43 -51.59
C CYS A 174 -32.46 -46.98 -52.80
N ALA A 175 -31.14 -47.14 -52.58
CA ALA A 175 -30.16 -48.04 -53.25
C ALA A 175 -29.78 -47.75 -54.73
N GLY A 176 -28.53 -47.85 -55.20
CA GLY A 176 -27.23 -48.17 -54.60
C GLY A 176 -26.14 -48.26 -55.69
N THR A 177 -24.89 -47.90 -55.33
CA THR A 177 -23.58 -48.49 -55.72
C THR A 177 -23.18 -48.51 -57.22
N THR A 178 -22.03 -47.99 -57.65
CA THR A 178 -20.69 -48.63 -57.53
C THR A 178 -19.57 -47.74 -58.11
N GLY A 179 -18.35 -47.82 -57.54
CA GLY A 179 -17.10 -47.36 -58.18
C GLY A 179 -15.96 -46.99 -57.22
N SER A 180 -15.03 -47.91 -56.97
CA SER A 180 -13.76 -47.81 -56.20
C SER A 180 -12.56 -47.77 -57.18
N PRO A 181 -11.24 -47.84 -56.83
CA PRO A 181 -10.40 -47.37 -55.69
C PRO A 181 -9.11 -46.60 -56.13
N SER A 182 -8.35 -46.01 -55.18
CA SER A 182 -6.86 -46.07 -55.03
C SER A 182 -6.35 -44.91 -54.14
N LYS A 183 -5.91 -45.14 -52.89
CA LYS A 183 -4.55 -45.46 -52.39
C LYS A 183 -3.61 -44.24 -52.19
N ILE A 184 -3.06 -44.19 -50.97
CA ILE A 184 -1.66 -43.84 -50.55
C ILE A 184 -1.40 -42.44 -49.93
N LEU A 185 -1.05 -42.50 -48.62
CA LEU A 185 -0.06 -41.72 -47.81
C LEU A 185 -0.29 -40.19 -47.66
N ASP A 186 -0.15 -39.52 -46.51
CA ASP A 186 0.32 -39.84 -45.16
C ASP A 186 -0.35 -38.86 -44.17
N ALA A 187 -0.39 -39.27 -42.90
CA ALA A 187 -0.88 -38.50 -41.76
C ALA A 187 0.29 -37.95 -40.95
N GLU A 188 0.16 -36.74 -40.39
CA GLU A 188 0.79 -36.39 -39.11
C GLU A 188 0.06 -35.21 -38.44
N THR A 189 -0.12 -35.35 -37.12
CA THR A 189 -0.53 -34.34 -36.12
C THR A 189 -2.03 -34.19 -35.83
N SER A 190 -2.50 -35.09 -34.96
CA SER A 190 -3.62 -34.86 -34.04
C SER A 190 -3.10 -34.30 -32.71
N ARG A 191 -3.83 -33.36 -32.10
CA ARG A 191 -3.89 -33.21 -30.64
C ARG A 191 -5.30 -32.83 -30.22
N GLU A 192 -5.90 -33.70 -29.42
CA GLU A 192 -6.80 -33.40 -28.30
C GLU A 192 -7.04 -34.73 -27.57
N VAL A 193 -7.11 -34.66 -26.23
CA VAL A 193 -7.91 -35.47 -25.29
C VAL A 193 -7.22 -35.53 -23.92
N LEU A 194 -7.84 -34.83 -22.95
CA LEU A 194 -7.73 -34.93 -21.49
C LEU A 194 -8.25 -36.31 -20.99
N PRO A 195 -8.32 -36.62 -19.67
CA PRO A 195 -7.44 -36.34 -18.52
C PRO A 195 -7.23 -37.59 -17.63
N SER A 196 -6.27 -37.54 -16.69
CA SER A 196 -6.47 -38.16 -15.36
C SER A 196 -5.43 -37.65 -14.35
N GLN A 197 -5.89 -37.50 -13.11
CA GLN A 197 -5.09 -37.10 -11.97
C GLN A 197 -4.07 -38.16 -11.58
N GLN A 198 -2.88 -37.73 -11.17
CA GLN A 198 -2.15 -38.46 -10.12
C GLN A 198 -1.23 -37.53 -9.32
N SER A 199 -1.41 -37.65 -8.01
CA SER A 199 -0.49 -37.29 -6.94
C SER A 199 0.95 -37.75 -7.22
N SER A 200 1.91 -36.82 -7.14
CA SER A 200 3.27 -37.14 -6.72
C SER A 200 3.96 -35.93 -6.10
N LYS A 201 4.74 -36.27 -5.08
CA LYS A 201 5.53 -35.46 -4.16
C LYS A 201 6.91 -35.14 -4.76
N GLU A 202 7.62 -34.20 -4.13
CA GLU A 202 8.97 -33.69 -4.43
C GLU A 202 9.03 -32.82 -5.72
N ASP A 203 9.63 -31.62 -5.74
CA ASP A 203 10.97 -31.27 -5.25
C ASP A 203 11.07 -29.73 -5.11
N ASN A 204 11.53 -29.22 -3.97
CA ASN A 204 11.78 -27.79 -3.75
C ASN A 204 13.29 -27.59 -3.64
N ASP A 205 13.95 -27.45 -4.79
CA ASP A 205 15.37 -27.18 -4.87
C ASP A 205 15.61 -25.67 -4.66
N ILE A 206 15.78 -25.26 -3.40
CA ILE A 206 16.15 -23.89 -3.04
C ILE A 206 17.67 -23.77 -3.19
N HIS A 207 18.13 -23.17 -4.28
CA HIS A 207 19.52 -22.73 -4.40
C HIS A 207 19.83 -21.65 -3.36
N TYR A 208 20.58 -22.01 -2.32
CA TYR A 208 21.22 -21.05 -1.43
C TYR A 208 22.44 -20.45 -2.15
N ALA A 209 22.64 -19.13 -2.01
CA ALA A 209 23.84 -18.47 -2.51
C ALA A 209 25.05 -18.81 -1.61
N ASP A 210 26.16 -19.21 -2.23
CA ASP A 210 27.45 -19.38 -1.55
C ASP A 210 27.95 -18.04 -1.00
N LEU A 211 28.14 -17.95 0.31
CA LEU A 211 28.79 -16.81 0.95
C LEU A 211 30.31 -16.88 0.70
N HIS A 212 30.80 -16.04 -0.21
CA HIS A 212 32.22 -15.81 -0.37
C HIS A 212 32.81 -15.14 0.89
N PRO A 213 33.92 -15.64 1.47
CA PRO A 213 34.63 -14.94 2.53
C PRO A 213 35.21 -13.62 2.01
N LEU A 214 34.90 -12.51 2.69
CA LEU A 214 35.50 -11.21 2.41
C LEU A 214 37.03 -11.25 2.69
N PRO A 215 37.86 -10.56 1.89
CA PRO A 215 39.30 -10.52 2.12
C PRO A 215 39.63 -9.77 3.43
N VAL A 216 40.62 -10.28 4.15
CA VAL A 216 41.16 -9.68 5.37
C VAL A 216 41.67 -8.27 5.08
N ALA A 217 41.24 -7.30 5.88
CA ALA A 217 41.67 -5.91 5.78
C ALA A 217 43.20 -5.77 5.99
N PRO A 218 43.90 -4.93 5.23
CA PRO A 218 45.32 -4.65 5.44
C PRO A 218 45.55 -4.06 6.83
N ARG A 219 46.43 -4.68 7.63
CA ARG A 219 46.90 -4.08 8.88
C ARG A 219 47.70 -2.84 8.54
N HIS A 220 47.22 -1.67 8.95
CA HIS A 220 48.00 -0.45 8.92
C HIS A 220 49.30 -0.66 9.71
N GLY A 221 50.42 -0.60 8.99
CA GLY A 221 51.75 -0.56 9.55
C GLY A 221 51.88 0.64 10.48
N ARG A 222 52.41 0.38 11.68
CA ARG A 222 52.85 1.36 12.66
C ARG A 222 53.89 2.27 12.00
N SER A 223 53.52 3.53 11.76
CA SER A 223 54.49 4.59 11.46
C SER A 223 55.18 5.00 12.76
N PRO A 224 56.52 5.01 12.83
CA PRO A 224 57.26 5.43 14.01
C PRO A 224 57.52 6.92 13.91
N ASP A 225 56.55 7.78 14.24
CA ASP A 225 56.77 9.22 14.52
C ASP A 225 55.50 9.92 15.04
N ALA A 226 54.87 9.35 16.07
CA ALA A 226 53.85 10.05 16.84
C ALA A 226 54.35 10.21 18.28
N ALA A 227 54.70 11.45 18.64
CA ALA A 227 55.15 11.85 19.97
C ALA A 227 54.14 11.43 21.06
N CYS A 228 54.66 10.87 22.15
CA CYS A 228 53.88 10.47 23.32
C CYS A 228 53.23 11.69 23.98
N SER A 229 51.89 11.75 23.99
CA SER A 229 51.18 12.56 24.98
C SER A 229 51.23 11.82 26.31
N GLU A 230 52.01 12.34 27.23
CA GLU A 230 52.10 11.90 28.62
C GLU A 230 50.75 12.18 29.31
N TYR A 231 50.03 11.13 29.73
CA TYR A 231 48.83 11.26 30.56
C TYR A 231 49.15 10.73 31.95
N ALA A 232 49.21 11.64 32.94
CA ALA A 232 49.43 11.30 34.34
C ALA A 232 48.21 10.56 34.90
N SER A 233 48.43 9.34 35.37
CA SER A 233 47.41 8.54 36.07
C SER A 233 47.64 8.64 37.58
N ILE A 234 46.68 9.24 38.29
CA ILE A 234 46.71 9.33 39.76
C ILE A 234 46.17 8.01 40.33
N ALA A 235 47.02 7.24 41.00
CA ALA A 235 46.59 6.09 41.78
C ALA A 235 46.11 6.55 43.16
N VAL A 236 44.86 6.24 43.51
CA VAL A 236 44.32 6.42 44.86
C VAL A 236 44.54 5.12 45.63
N ALA A 237 45.24 5.19 46.77
CA ALA A 237 45.37 4.08 47.70
C ALA A 237 44.06 3.87 48.48
N ALA A 238 43.49 2.67 48.42
CA ALA A 238 42.41 2.26 49.30
C ALA A 238 42.99 1.84 50.67
N LYS A 239 42.30 2.23 51.76
CA LYS A 239 42.60 1.86 53.15
C LYS A 239 41.57 0.84 53.63
#